data_AF-A0A085N659-F1
#
_entry.id   AF-A0A085N659-F1
#
_cell.length_a   1.000
_cell.length_b   1.000
_cell.length_c   1.000
_cell.angle_alpha   90.00
_cell.angle_beta   90.00
_cell.angle_gamma   90.00
#
_symmetry.space_group_name_H-M   'P 1'
#
loop_
_entity.id
_entity.type
_entity.pdbx_description
1 polymer ?
#
loop_
_entity_poly.entity_id
_entity_poly.type
_entity_poly.pdbx_seq_one_letter_code
_entity_poly.pdbx_strand_id
1 'polypeptide(L)' 'MLAEAAGFQCVIKPVIWHNDTTLKTDLVLSKNSKSWILDVAIPWENNEPLDRRHTEKCRKYANLSVAVGRLTRG' A
#
# COMPACT_ATOMS: atom_id res chain seq x y z
N MET A 1 14.91 9.34 3.89
CA MET A 1 14.00 9.51 2.72
C MET A 1 13.21 10.81 2.86
N LEU A 2 12.78 11.47 1.77
CA LEU A 2 12.01 12.74 1.85
C LEU A 2 10.76 12.63 2.75
N ALA A 3 10.09 11.47 2.71
CA ALA A 3 8.93 11.19 3.55
C ALA A 3 9.29 11.12 5.04
N GLU A 4 10.38 10.44 5.41
CA GLU A 4 10.86 10.38 6.80
C GLU A 4 11.27 11.76 7.33
N ALA A 5 11.97 12.55 6.50
CA ALA A 5 12.33 13.94 6.84
C ALA A 5 11.10 14.83 7.03
N ALA A 6 10.01 14.54 6.32
CA ALA A 6 8.71 15.18 6.51
C ALA A 6 7.90 14.61 7.69
N GLY A 7 8.47 13.69 8.48
CA GLY A 7 7.85 13.13 9.69
C GLY A 7 6.88 11.97 9.43
N PHE A 8 7.03 11.25 8.31
CA PHE A 8 6.28 10.02 8.07
C PHE A 8 7.06 8.81 8.60
N GLN A 9 6.35 7.89 9.26
CA GLN A 9 6.83 6.53 9.44
C GLN A 9 6.68 5.78 8.11
N CYS A 10 7.75 5.16 7.65
CA CYS A 10 7.79 4.48 6.36
C CYS A 10 8.11 2.99 6.58
N VAL A 11 7.32 2.10 5.99
CA VAL A 11 7.63 0.67 5.93
C VAL A 11 7.76 0.28 4.46
N ILE A 12 8.98 -0.04 4.06
CA ILE A 12 9.32 -0.39 2.67
C ILE A 12 9.07 -1.89 2.46
N LYS A 13 8.45 -2.24 1.33
CA LYS A 13 8.08 -3.60 0.94
C LYS A 13 7.38 -4.42 2.03
N PRO A 14 6.34 -3.89 2.70
CA PRO A 14 5.72 -4.62 3.80
C PRO A 14 4.91 -5.81 3.29
N VAL A 15 4.83 -6.80 4.18
CA VAL A 15 3.94 -7.95 4.03
C VAL A 15 2.79 -7.77 5.02
N ILE A 16 1.59 -7.55 4.49
CA ILE A 16 0.39 -7.29 5.28
C ILE A 16 -0.48 -8.55 5.30
N TRP A 17 -0.78 -9.05 6.49
CA TRP A 17 -1.70 -10.16 6.69
C TRP A 17 -3.11 -9.64 7.03
N HIS A 18 -4.11 -10.07 6.27
CA HIS A 18 -5.50 -9.67 6.47
C HIS A 18 -6.48 -10.72 5.93
N ASN A 19 -7.41 -11.20 6.77
CA ASN A 19 -8.45 -12.18 6.40
C ASN A 19 -7.91 -13.33 5.54
N ASP A 20 -6.91 -14.04 6.08
CA ASP A 20 -6.22 -15.17 5.44
C ASP A 20 -5.55 -14.85 4.09
N THR A 21 -5.44 -13.56 3.74
CA THR A 21 -4.76 -13.09 2.55
C THR A 21 -3.46 -12.39 2.92
N THR A 22 -2.38 -12.73 2.21
CA THR A 22 -1.10 -12.02 2.30
C THR A 22 -1.00 -10.99 1.18
N LEU A 23 -0.80 -9.73 1.55
CA LEU A 23 -0.74 -8.60 0.63
C LEU A 23 0.65 -7.98 0.70
N LYS A 24 1.37 -8.05 -0.41
CA LYS A 24 2.65 -7.37 -0.60
C LYS A 24 2.39 -6.02 -1.24
N THR A 25 2.94 -4.96 -0.67
CA THR A 25 2.93 -3.60 -1.25
C THR A 25 4.36 -3.10 -1.37
N ASP A 26 4.57 -2.03 -2.11
CA ASP A 26 5.91 -1.43 -2.21
C ASP A 26 6.23 -0.53 -1.02
N LEU A 27 5.24 0.17 -0.49
CA LEU A 27 5.43 1.11 0.62
C LEU A 27 4.14 1.31 1.41
N VAL A 28 4.27 1.41 2.74
CA VAL A 28 3.26 1.94 3.63
C VAL A 28 3.82 3.19 4.30
N LEU A 29 3.04 4.27 4.29
CA LEU A 29 3.36 5.53 4.92
C LEU A 29 2.35 5.80 6.03
N SER A 30 2.82 6.35 7.15
CA SER A 30 1.96 6.76 8.25
C SER A 30 2.41 8.06 8.86
N LYS A 31 1.43 8.90 9.20
CA LYS A 31 1.65 10.17 9.89
C LYS A 31 0.38 10.55 10.63
N ASN A 32 0.52 10.85 11.91
CA ASN A 32 -0.61 11.09 12.82
C ASN A 32 -1.57 9.87 12.82
N SER A 33 -2.87 10.09 12.63
CA SER A 33 -3.90 9.04 12.57
C SER A 33 -4.18 8.52 11.15
N LYS A 34 -3.36 8.89 10.16
CA LYS A 34 -3.56 8.52 8.75
C LYS A 34 -2.45 7.62 8.24
N SER A 35 -2.84 6.70 7.38
CA SER A 35 -1.94 5.77 6.71
C SER A 35 -2.29 5.66 5.23
N TRP A 36 -1.27 5.41 4.43
CA TRP A 36 -1.35 5.30 2.98
C TRP A 36 -0.60 4.06 2.51
N ILE A 37 -1.14 3.39 1.51
CA ILE A 37 -0.44 2.32 0.78
C ILE A 37 -0.04 2.88 -0.58
N LEU A 38 1.19 2.61 -0.98
CA LEU A 38 1.66 2.81 -2.34
C LEU A 38 2.08 1.46 -2.93
N ASP A 39 1.54 1.15 -4.10
CA ASP A 39 1.81 -0.09 -4.84
C ASP A 39 1.99 0.25 -6.33
N VAL A 40 3.23 0.24 -6.80
CA VAL A 40 3.64 0.68 -8.14
C VAL A 40 3.36 -0.43 -9.16
N ALA A 41 2.81 -0.06 -10.31
CA ALA A 41 2.54 -0.99 -11.41
C ALA A 41 3.27 -0.52 -12.65
N ILE A 42 3.76 -1.46 -13.45
CA ILE A 42 4.36 -1.20 -14.75
C ILE A 42 3.53 -1.97 -15.80
N PRO A 43 2.46 -1.36 -16.36
CA PRO A 43 1.49 -2.10 -17.17
C PRO A 43 2.01 -2.55 -18.55
N TRP A 44 2.99 -1.82 -19.10
CA TRP A 44 3.48 -2.04 -20.46
C TRP A 44 4.15 -3.41 -20.65
N GLU A 45 4.72 -3.99 -19.58
CA GLU A 45 5.40 -5.30 -19.64
C GLU A 45 4.44 -6.43 -20.07
N ASN A 46 3.14 -6.30 -19.78
CA ASN A 46 2.13 -7.31 -20.08
C ASN A 46 1.10 -6.86 -21.13
N ASN A 47 1.31 -5.72 -21.80
CA ASN A 47 0.31 -5.07 -22.66
C ASN A 47 -1.06 -4.89 -21.97
N GLU A 48 -1.06 -4.68 -20.64
CA GLU A 48 -2.29 -4.47 -19.90
C GLU A 48 -2.69 -2.98 -19.92
N PRO A 49 -3.99 -2.66 -20.11
CA PRO A 49 -4.48 -1.30 -19.97
C PRO A 49 -4.23 -0.74 -18.56
N LEU A 50 -3.72 0.50 -18.50
CA LEU A 50 -3.38 1.18 -17.24
C LEU A 50 -4.60 1.32 -16.31
N ASP A 51 -5.75 1.67 -16.89
CA ASP A 51 -7.02 1.84 -16.18
C ASP A 51 -7.48 0.54 -15.51
N ARG A 52 -7.41 -0.58 -16.25
CA ARG A 52 -7.71 -1.90 -15.72
C ARG A 52 -6.79 -2.24 -14.54
N ARG A 53 -5.48 -2.05 -14.70
CA ARG A 53 -4.50 -2.36 -13.65
C ARG A 53 -4.70 -1.49 -12.40
N HIS A 54 -5.04 -0.22 -12.60
CA HIS A 54 -5.40 0.70 -11.54
C HIS A 54 -6.66 0.22 -10.79
N THR A 55 -7.74 -0.14 -11.50
CA THR A 55 -8.97 -0.66 -10.88
C THR A 55 -8.73 -1.95 -10.09
N GLU A 56 -7.95 -2.89 -10.63
CA GLU A 56 -7.59 -4.13 -9.94
C GLU A 56 -6.85 -3.87 -8.63
N LYS A 57 -5.89 -2.94 -8.62
CA LYS A 57 -5.17 -2.53 -7.42
C LYS A 57 -6.09 -1.85 -6.41
N CYS A 58 -6.94 -0.90 -6.85
CA CYS A 58 -7.91 -0.28 -5.96
C CYS A 58 -8.81 -1.32 -5.29
N ARG A 59 -9.29 -2.32 -6.03
CA ARG A 59 -10.09 -3.43 -5.48
C ARG A 59 -9.30 -4.28 -4.50
N LYS A 60 -8.05 -4.65 -4.84
CA LYS A 60 -7.15 -5.43 -3.98
C LYS A 60 -6.93 -4.78 -2.62
N TYR A 61 -6.80 -3.44 -2.58
CA TYR A 61 -6.52 -2.70 -1.36
C TYR A 61 -7.75 -2.00 -0.73
N ALA A 62 -8.96 -2.13 -1.28
CA ALA A 62 -10.15 -1.43 -0.79
C ALA A 62 -10.49 -1.73 0.68
N ASN A 63 -10.30 -2.99 1.11
CA ASN A 63 -10.71 -3.46 2.44
C ASN A 63 -9.57 -3.45 3.46
N LEU A 64 -8.44 -2.79 3.17
CA LEU A 64 -7.24 -2.80 4.01
C LEU A 64 -7.17 -1.66 5.02
N SER A 65 -8.10 -0.71 4.99
CA SER A 65 -8.14 0.39 5.96
C SER A 65 -8.05 -0.12 7.41
N VAL A 66 -8.66 -1.28 7.69
CA VAL A 66 -8.63 -1.96 8.99
C VAL A 66 -7.26 -2.58 9.29
N ALA A 67 -6.60 -3.23 8.33
CA ALA A 67 -5.33 -3.91 8.56
C ALA A 67 -4.14 -2.94 8.64
N VAL A 68 -4.15 -1.88 7.81
CA VAL A 68 -3.09 -0.86 7.81
C VAL A 68 -3.09 -0.10 9.13
N GLY A 69 -4.25 0.17 9.72
CA GLY A 69 -4.34 0.79 11.05
C GLY A 69 -3.67 -0.02 12.18
N ARG A 70 -3.51 -1.36 12.02
CA ARG A 70 -2.83 -2.22 13.00
C ARG A 70 -1.31 -2.20 12.84
N LEU A 71 -0.81 -2.00 11.62
CA LEU A 71 0.64 -1.95 11.33
C LEU A 71 1.29 -0.63 11.76
N THR A 72 0.47 0.40 11.94
CA THR A 72 0.94 1.78 12.05
C THR A 72 0.58 2.43 13.38
N ARG A 73 -0.05 1.66 14.29
CA ARG A 73 -0.21 2.02 15.71
C ARG A 73 0.83 1.23 16.50
N GLY A 74 2.01 1.84 16.66
CA GLY A 74 2.93 1.53 17.75
C GLY A 74 2.49 2.27 19.00
#